data_AF-J7S508-F1
#
_entry.id   AF-J7S508-F1
#
_cell.length_a   1.000
_cell.length_b   1.000
_cell.length_c   1.000
_cell.angle_alpha   90.00
_cell.angle_beta   90.00
_cell.angle_gamma   90.00
#
_symmetry.space_group_name_H-M   'P 1'
#
loop_
_entity.id
_entity.type
_entity.pdbx_description
1 polymer ?
#
loop_
_entity_poly.entity_id
_entity_poly.type
_entity_poly.pdbx_seq_one_letter_code
_entity_poly.pdbx_strand_id
1 'polypeptide(L)' 'HWHGFFQHHTNAFDGTAFVTQCPIAPGNSFRYQFNVQNQAGTFWYHS' A
#
# COMPACT_ATOMS: atom_id res chain seq x y z
N HIS A 1 -4.23 -3.26 0.60
CA HIS A 1 -3.73 -2.40 1.69
C HIS A 1 -2.56 -3.04 2.43
N TRP A 2 -1.58 -2.25 2.86
CA TRP A 2 -0.43 -2.70 3.68
C TRP A 2 -0.64 -2.27 5.13
N HIS A 3 -1.31 -3.11 5.91
CA HIS A 3 -1.84 -2.74 7.21
C HIS A 3 -0.74 -2.43 8.23
N GLY A 4 -0.77 -1.20 8.74
CA GLY A 4 0.12 -0.70 9.78
C GLY A 4 1.37 0.00 9.27
N PHE A 5 1.62 0.08 7.96
CA PHE A 5 2.70 0.91 7.41
C PHE A 5 2.25 2.37 7.25
N PHE A 6 3.09 3.33 7.66
CA PHE A 6 2.74 4.75 7.66
C PHE A 6 2.61 5.37 6.26
N GLN A 7 3.21 4.75 5.24
CA GLN A 7 3.19 5.24 3.86
C GLN A 7 3.57 6.73 3.75
N HIS A 8 4.57 7.17 4.54
CA HIS A 8 5.03 8.56 4.55
C HIS A 8 5.58 8.93 3.17
N HIS A 9 5.05 10.02 2.58
CA HIS A 9 5.29 10.43 1.19
C HIS A 9 4.94 9.39 0.11
N THR A 10 4.25 8.31 0.48
CA THR A 10 3.95 7.16 -0.38
C THR A 10 2.48 6.74 -0.29
N ASN A 11 1.58 7.69 0.05
CA ASN A 11 0.15 7.43 0.25
C ASN A 11 -0.53 6.74 -0.95
N ALA A 12 -0.08 7.00 -2.19
CA ALA A 12 -0.57 6.31 -3.39
C ALA A 12 -0.35 4.78 -3.39
N PHE A 13 0.50 4.27 -2.49
CA PHE A 13 0.78 2.84 -2.32
C PHE A 13 0.08 2.23 -1.10
N ASP A 14 -0.78 2.98 -0.41
CA ASP A 14 -1.49 2.47 0.77
C ASP A 14 -2.44 1.30 0.45
N GLY A 15 -3.05 1.29 -0.74
CA GLY A 15 -3.86 0.16 -1.22
C GLY A 15 -5.34 0.21 -0.86
N THR A 16 -5.89 1.39 -0.50
CA THR A 16 -7.32 1.59 -0.24
C THR A 16 -8.03 2.04 -1.52
N ALA A 17 -8.88 1.18 -2.08
CA ALA A 17 -9.61 1.46 -3.31
C ALA A 17 -10.51 2.70 -3.17
N PHE A 18 -10.50 3.55 -4.20
CA PHE A 18 -11.27 4.81 -4.28
C PHE A 18 -10.89 5.88 -3.26
N VAL A 19 -9.83 5.66 -2.46
CA VAL A 19 -9.25 6.66 -1.55
C VAL A 19 -7.83 6.99 -1.99
N THR A 20 -6.94 5.99 -2.01
CA THR A 20 -5.53 6.20 -2.34
C THR A 20 -5.17 5.76 -3.76
N GLN A 21 -6.02 4.93 -4.39
CA GLN A 21 -5.84 4.48 -5.77
C GLN A 21 -7.13 3.90 -6.36
N CYS A 22 -7.18 3.76 -7.69
CA CYS A 22 -8.16 2.90 -8.35
C CYS A 22 -7.81 1.41 -8.16
N PRO A 23 -8.80 0.49 -8.20
CA PRO A 23 -8.53 -0.95 -8.25
C PRO A 23 -7.65 -1.32 -9.46
N ILE A 24 -6.80 -2.33 -9.28
CA ILE A 24 -6.01 -2.89 -10.38
C ILE A 24 -6.97 -3.65 -11.30
N ALA A 25 -7.05 -3.23 -12.57
CA ALA A 25 -7.92 -3.87 -13.54
C ALA A 25 -7.46 -5.32 -13.85
N PRO A 26 -8.39 -6.24 -14.20
CA PRO A 26 -8.03 -7.59 -14.61
C PRO A 26 -6.97 -7.60 -15.73
N GLY A 27 -6.00 -8.51 -15.64
CA GLY A 27 -4.91 -8.64 -16.59
C GLY A 27 -3.81 -7.57 -16.50
N ASN A 28 -3.92 -6.62 -15.56
CA ASN A 28 -2.90 -5.61 -15.31
C ASN A 28 -2.16 -5.88 -13.99
N SER A 29 -0.99 -5.26 -13.85
CA SER A 29 -0.15 -5.33 -12.65
C SER A 29 0.16 -3.93 -12.16
N PHE A 30 0.31 -3.79 -10.85
CA PHE A 30 0.72 -2.54 -10.22
C PHE A 30 1.82 -2.84 -9.18
N ARG A 31 2.91 -2.07 -9.25
CA ARG A 31 4.03 -2.22 -8.31
C ARG A 31 3.87 -1.23 -7.17
N TYR A 32 3.62 -1.74 -5.97
CA TYR A 32 3.75 -0.98 -4.73
C TYR A 32 5.24 -0.81 -4.39
N GLN A 33 5.71 0.42 -4.24
CA GLN A 33 7.11 0.71 -3.95
C GLN A 33 7.23 1.81 -2.89
N PHE A 34 7.54 1.41 -1.65
CA PHE A 34 7.70 2.33 -0.53
C PHE A 34 8.80 1.83 0.42
N ASN A 35 9.35 2.76 1.20
CA ASN A 35 10.36 2.46 2.21
C ASN A 35 9.71 2.42 3.60
N VAL A 36 10.18 1.48 4.43
CA VAL A 36 9.75 1.37 5.83
C VAL A 36 10.81 2.03 6.69
N GLN A 37 10.66 3.32 6.94
CA GLN A 37 11.53 4.08 7.85
C GLN A 37 10.85 4.18 9.22
N ASN A 38 11.60 3.90 10.28
CA ASN A 38 11.16 4.09 11.68
C ASN A 38 9.95 3.22 12.10
N GLN A 39 9.73 2.07 11.47
CA GLN A 39 8.73 1.09 11.88
C GLN A 39 9.33 -0.32 11.91
N ALA A 40 9.06 -1.05 13.00
CA ALA A 40 9.38 -2.47 13.14
C ALA A 40 8.31 -3.12 14.01
N GLY A 41 7.91 -4.34 13.67
CA GLY A 41 6.82 -5.03 14.36
C GLY A 41 6.19 -6.11 13.48
N THR A 42 5.05 -6.64 13.93
CA THR A 42 4.25 -7.59 13.17
C THR A 42 3.16 -6.85 12.41
N PHE A 43 3.13 -7.04 11.10
CA PHE A 43 2.18 -6.42 10.18
C PHE A 43 1.56 -7.49 9.29
N TRP A 44 0.60 -7.09 8.46
CA TRP A 44 -0.09 -7.97 7.51
C TRP A 44 -0.56 -7.18 6.30
N TYR A 45 -0.98 -7.87 5.25
CA TYR A 45 -1.54 -7.27 4.05
C TYR A 45 -2.88 -7.91 3.73
N HIS A 46 -3.77 -7.17 3.08
CA HIS A 46 -5.06 -7.69 2.63
C HIS A 46 -5.59 -6.93 1.40
N SER A 47 -6.57 -7.54 0.72
CA SER A 47 -7.37 -6.88 -0.32
C SER A 47 -8.33 -5.85 0.26
#